data_AF-A0A850PTC6-F1
#
_entry.id   AF-A0A850PTC6-F1
#
_cell.length_a   1.000
_cell.length_b   1.000
_cell.length_c   1.000
_cell.angle_alpha   90.00
_cell.angle_beta   90.00
_cell.angle_gamma   90.00
#
_symmetry.space_group_name_H-M   'P 1'
#
loop_
_entity.id
_entity.type
_entity.pdbx_description
1 polymer ?
#
loop_
_entity_poly.entity_id
_entity_poly.type
_entity_poly.pdbx_seq_one_letter_code
_entity_poly.pdbx_strand_id
1 'polypeptide(L)'
;MNTTSKNSVGWQGRTAAAILVAAGTAAVGLLTPASAQAADQYIALALGYVNENPPVTMAGGSSIGGNQDQAAQGALTNCSNNGAGHCVTVVIATNQCAAAASNDYGEREGATGSTIAAASSSALAKLQNQTGAKVIVSGCSNGNTPPPPNDPPPPPPAPKLGPTVSFDTVLGGLVAHITDRSGVSSQCTYTADNFNRAFALPANSQYALRIVPAVPRFKNWNVTIACDNGTSTATTTYF
;
A
#
# COMPACT_ATOMS: atom_id res chain seq x y z
N MET A 1 -53.05 -50.09 3.42
CA MET A 1 -53.36 -50.89 4.63
C MET A 1 -52.94 -52.32 4.34
N ASN A 2 -52.08 -52.92 5.17
CA ASN A 2 -52.08 -54.35 5.46
C ASN A 2 -51.23 -54.64 6.70
N THR A 3 -51.70 -55.61 7.45
CA THR A 3 -51.42 -55.97 8.85
C THR A 3 -49.97 -56.33 9.22
N THR A 4 -49.61 -55.93 10.45
CA THR A 4 -48.52 -56.45 11.28
C THR A 4 -48.54 -57.98 11.41
N SER A 5 -47.36 -58.60 11.50
CA SER A 5 -47.18 -59.88 12.22
C SER A 5 -45.87 -59.88 13.03
N LYS A 6 -45.83 -60.65 14.11
CA LYS A 6 -44.79 -60.66 15.17
C LYS A 6 -44.39 -62.10 15.55
N ASN A 7 -43.34 -62.23 16.37
CA ASN A 7 -42.81 -63.43 17.08
C ASN A 7 -41.75 -64.22 16.28
N SER A 8 -40.47 -64.26 16.70
CA SER A 8 -39.82 -65.04 17.80
C SER A 8 -39.77 -66.56 17.48
N VAL A 9 -38.72 -67.37 17.74
CA VAL A 9 -37.67 -67.50 18.79
C VAL A 9 -36.37 -68.04 18.10
N GLY A 10 -35.11 -68.04 18.58
CA GLY A 10 -34.43 -67.60 19.83
C GLY A 10 -33.69 -68.75 20.56
N TRP A 11 -32.36 -68.65 20.80
CA TRP A 11 -31.53 -69.70 21.44
C TRP A 11 -30.76 -69.16 22.68
N GLN A 12 -30.76 -69.95 23.77
CA GLN A 12 -30.21 -69.62 25.09
C GLN A 12 -28.77 -70.10 25.36
N GLY A 13 -28.10 -69.46 26.33
CA GLY A 13 -26.87 -69.94 27.00
C GLY A 13 -26.47 -69.00 28.16
N ARG A 14 -27.25 -68.94 29.24
CA ARG A 14 -26.98 -69.57 30.56
C ARG A 14 -25.74 -69.05 31.32
N THR A 15 -26.00 -68.18 32.32
CA THR A 15 -25.55 -68.22 33.75
C THR A 15 -24.03 -68.30 34.07
N ALA A 16 -23.43 -67.51 34.97
CA ALA A 16 -23.88 -66.49 35.95
C ALA A 16 -22.65 -65.56 36.30
N ALA A 17 -22.55 -64.70 37.33
CA ALA A 17 -23.33 -64.46 38.56
C ALA A 17 -23.23 -62.97 39.06
N ALA A 18 -23.00 -62.74 40.36
CA ALA A 18 -22.91 -61.44 41.06
C ALA A 18 -21.46 -61.21 41.60
N ILE A 19 -21.02 -60.06 42.15
CA ILE A 19 -21.61 -59.16 43.18
C ILE A 19 -21.11 -57.70 43.03
N LEU A 20 -22.03 -56.77 43.35
CA LEU A 20 -21.93 -55.34 43.77
C LEU A 20 -20.54 -54.72 44.07
N VAL A 21 -20.36 -53.43 43.74
CA VAL A 21 -20.13 -52.31 44.72
C VAL A 21 -20.32 -50.92 44.07
N ALA A 22 -21.03 -50.05 44.80
CA ALA A 22 -21.06 -48.57 44.85
C ALA A 22 -21.00 -47.67 43.59
N ALA A 23 -21.89 -46.67 43.63
CA ALA A 23 -21.97 -45.48 42.80
C ALA A 23 -20.65 -44.70 42.66
N GLY A 24 -20.40 -44.19 41.45
CA GLY A 24 -19.22 -43.37 41.17
C GLY A 24 -19.00 -42.99 39.70
N THR A 25 -20.00 -43.08 38.83
CA THR A 25 -19.85 -42.54 37.46
C THR A 25 -19.83 -41.03 37.53
N ALA A 26 -18.62 -40.45 37.50
CA ALA A 26 -18.44 -39.09 37.06
C ALA A 26 -19.23 -38.93 35.75
N ALA A 27 -20.20 -38.01 35.74
CA ALA A 27 -20.72 -37.52 34.50
C ALA A 27 -19.55 -36.79 33.82
N VAL A 28 -18.84 -37.51 32.95
CA VAL A 28 -18.00 -36.90 31.92
C VAL A 28 -18.99 -36.24 30.97
N GLY A 29 -19.53 -35.10 31.43
CA GLY A 29 -20.23 -34.17 30.59
C GLY A 29 -19.26 -33.86 29.47
N LEU A 30 -19.62 -34.29 28.27
CA LEU A 30 -18.99 -33.86 27.03
C LEU A 30 -19.23 -32.36 26.92
N LEU A 31 -18.42 -31.59 27.65
CA LEU A 31 -18.07 -30.23 27.33
C LEU A 31 -17.25 -30.30 26.03
N THR A 32 -17.97 -30.59 24.95
CA THR A 32 -17.55 -30.21 23.61
C THR A 32 -17.10 -28.76 23.73
N PRO A 33 -15.83 -28.42 23.43
CA PRO A 33 -15.45 -27.02 23.38
C PRO A 33 -16.43 -26.36 22.42
N ALA A 34 -17.09 -25.29 22.87
CA ALA A 34 -17.96 -24.52 22.01
C ALA A 34 -17.17 -24.20 20.75
N SER A 35 -17.73 -24.51 19.58
CA SER A 35 -17.06 -24.23 18.31
C SER A 35 -16.67 -22.77 18.32
N ALA A 36 -15.37 -22.49 18.39
CA ALA A 36 -14.87 -21.13 18.44
C ALA A 36 -15.36 -20.43 17.16
N GLN A 37 -16.34 -19.56 17.31
CA GLN A 37 -16.77 -18.70 16.23
C GLN A 37 -15.54 -17.87 15.88
N ALA A 38 -14.96 -18.13 14.71
CA ALA A 38 -13.89 -17.30 14.20
C ALA A 38 -14.44 -15.87 14.15
N ALA A 39 -13.88 -14.98 14.99
CA ALA A 39 -14.41 -13.63 15.14
C ALA A 39 -14.40 -12.95 13.77
N ASP A 40 -15.49 -12.27 13.43
CA ASP A 40 -15.65 -11.60 12.14
C ASP A 40 -14.47 -10.67 11.86
N GLN A 41 -13.68 -11.00 10.84
CA GLN A 41 -12.55 -10.17 10.43
C GLN A 41 -12.99 -9.27 9.28
N TYR A 42 -12.77 -7.98 9.48
CA TYR A 42 -13.10 -6.93 8.52
C TYR A 42 -11.83 -6.54 7.79
N ILE A 43 -11.78 -6.70 6.47
CA ILE A 43 -10.79 -6.02 5.63
C ILE A 43 -11.38 -4.71 5.12
N ALA A 44 -10.61 -3.63 5.18
CA ALA A 44 -10.91 -2.38 4.51
C ALA A 44 -9.79 -2.02 3.54
N LEU A 45 -10.16 -1.40 2.41
CA LEU A 45 -9.24 -0.86 1.42
C LEU A 45 -9.53 0.63 1.22
N ALA A 46 -8.49 1.45 1.21
CA ALA A 46 -8.56 2.87 0.91
C ALA A 46 -7.68 3.23 -0.29
N LEU A 47 -8.12 4.23 -1.07
CA LEU A 47 -7.40 4.79 -2.23
C LEU A 47 -7.30 6.31 -2.13
N GLY A 48 -6.14 6.86 -2.50
CA GLY A 48 -5.91 8.30 -2.60
C GLY A 48 -4.94 8.66 -3.73
N TYR A 49 -4.87 9.94 -4.04
CA TYR A 49 -4.08 10.49 -5.14
C TYR A 49 -2.62 10.72 -4.70
N VAL A 50 -1.68 10.12 -5.42
CA VAL A 50 -0.24 10.47 -5.34
C VAL A 50 0.07 11.62 -6.29
N ASN A 51 -0.62 11.66 -7.44
CA ASN A 51 -0.57 12.75 -8.41
C ASN A 51 -1.93 12.87 -9.12
N GLU A 52 -2.52 14.06 -9.09
CA GLU A 52 -3.81 14.38 -9.73
C GLU A 52 -3.66 14.83 -11.20
N ASN A 53 -2.44 15.15 -11.66
CA ASN A 53 -2.19 15.56 -13.04
C ASN A 53 -2.06 14.33 -13.96
N PRO A 54 -2.76 14.25 -15.11
CA PRO A 54 -2.75 13.07 -15.98
C PRO A 54 -1.34 12.63 -16.45
N PRO A 55 -1.02 11.32 -16.49
CA PRO A 55 -1.84 10.21 -15.99
C PRO A 55 -1.92 10.21 -14.46
N VAL A 56 -3.14 10.05 -13.93
CA VAL A 56 -3.40 10.06 -12.49
C VAL A 56 -2.71 8.86 -11.83
N THR A 57 -1.93 9.13 -10.79
CA THR A 57 -1.24 8.10 -10.02
C THR A 57 -1.90 7.96 -8.66
N MET A 58 -2.25 6.72 -8.30
CA MET A 58 -2.91 6.38 -7.04
C MET A 58 -2.01 5.49 -6.18
N ALA A 59 -2.13 5.63 -4.87
CA ALA A 59 -1.69 4.61 -3.92
C ALA A 59 -2.89 4.18 -3.06
N GLY A 60 -2.78 2.99 -2.50
CA GLY A 60 -3.81 2.39 -1.67
C GLY A 60 -3.24 1.83 -0.38
N GLY A 61 -4.12 1.62 0.59
CA GLY A 61 -3.81 0.96 1.84
C GLY A 61 -4.85 -0.09 2.16
N SER A 62 -4.41 -1.23 2.68
CA SER A 62 -5.27 -2.28 3.23
C SER A 62 -5.05 -2.41 4.73
N SER A 63 -6.09 -2.80 5.47
CA SER A 63 -5.94 -3.24 6.86
C SER A 63 -7.03 -4.24 7.21
N ILE A 64 -6.72 -5.13 8.16
CA ILE A 64 -7.65 -6.10 8.74
C ILE A 64 -7.84 -5.75 10.21
N GLY A 65 -9.09 -5.68 10.66
CA GLY A 65 -9.46 -5.37 12.04
C GLY A 65 -10.56 -6.30 12.58
N GLY A 66 -10.69 -6.34 13.91
CA GLY A 66 -11.79 -7.06 14.57
C GLY A 66 -13.14 -6.32 14.53
N ASN A 67 -13.16 -5.14 13.91
CA ASN A 67 -14.36 -4.37 13.60
C ASN A 67 -14.10 -3.48 12.37
N GLN A 68 -15.20 -2.96 11.79
CA GLN A 68 -15.21 -2.14 10.60
C GLN A 68 -14.38 -0.83 10.74
N ASP A 69 -14.50 -0.12 11.86
CA ASP A 69 -13.82 1.17 12.05
C ASP A 69 -12.31 1.02 12.20
N GLN A 70 -11.85 0.01 12.94
CA GLN A 70 -10.44 -0.32 13.07
C GLN A 70 -9.82 -0.70 11.73
N ALA A 71 -10.53 -1.49 10.92
CA ALA A 71 -10.10 -1.83 9.57
C ALA A 71 -10.01 -0.56 8.69
N ALA A 72 -11.05 0.27 8.69
CA ALA A 72 -11.09 1.51 7.90
C ALA A 72 -9.98 2.50 8.29
N GLN A 73 -9.78 2.76 9.59
CA GLN A 73 -8.72 3.65 10.08
C GLN A 73 -7.33 3.14 9.72
N GLY A 74 -7.09 1.82 9.85
CA GLY A 74 -5.83 1.21 9.43
C GLY A 74 -5.60 1.32 7.92
N ALA A 75 -6.62 1.11 7.10
CA ALA A 75 -6.53 1.23 5.65
C ALA A 75 -6.25 2.67 5.20
N LEU A 76 -6.89 3.66 5.81
CA LEU A 76 -6.63 5.09 5.60
C LEU A 76 -5.22 5.47 6.02
N THR A 77 -4.76 4.98 7.18
CA THR A 77 -3.39 5.21 7.68
C THR A 77 -2.36 4.63 6.71
N ASN A 78 -2.54 3.40 6.26
CA ASN A 78 -1.64 2.75 5.31
C ASN A 78 -1.65 3.43 3.93
N CYS A 79 -2.81 3.93 3.48
CA CYS A 79 -2.92 4.73 2.25
C CYS A 79 -2.09 6.02 2.34
N SER A 80 -2.20 6.75 3.47
CA SER A 80 -1.42 7.97 3.71
C SER A 80 0.09 7.68 3.81
N ASN A 81 0.46 6.61 4.51
CA ASN A 81 1.87 6.17 4.63
C ASN A 81 2.49 5.77 3.28
N ASN A 82 1.67 5.31 2.33
CA ASN A 82 2.08 5.02 0.95
C ASN A 82 2.15 6.28 0.05
N GLY A 83 2.06 7.48 0.63
CA GLY A 83 2.27 8.75 -0.07
C GLY A 83 1.06 9.30 -0.82
N ALA A 84 -0.14 8.75 -0.61
CA ALA A 84 -1.37 9.29 -1.19
C ALA A 84 -2.01 10.39 -0.32
N GLY A 85 -2.39 11.49 -0.95
CA GLY A 85 -3.34 12.47 -0.41
C GLY A 85 -4.79 12.04 -0.65
N HIS A 86 -5.73 12.66 0.07
CA HIS A 86 -7.18 12.44 -0.10
C HIS A 86 -7.61 10.96 -0.09
N CYS A 87 -6.99 10.17 0.79
CA CYS A 87 -7.35 8.77 1.03
C CYS A 87 -8.81 8.62 1.46
N VAL A 88 -9.55 7.79 0.74
CA VAL A 88 -10.95 7.43 1.04
C VAL A 88 -11.08 5.92 1.05
N THR A 89 -11.78 5.37 2.04
CA THR A 89 -12.12 3.93 2.10
C THR A 89 -13.12 3.60 1.00
N VAL A 90 -12.72 2.75 0.04
CA VAL A 90 -13.53 2.42 -1.15
C VAL A 90 -14.26 1.08 -1.03
N VAL A 91 -13.81 0.18 -0.15
CA VAL A 91 -14.53 -1.06 0.17
C VAL A 91 -14.17 -1.53 1.58
N ILE A 92 -15.18 -2.05 2.28
CA ILE A 92 -15.03 -2.78 3.54
C ILE A 92 -15.77 -4.10 3.39
N ALA A 93 -15.17 -5.20 3.83
CA ALA A 93 -15.67 -6.54 3.61
C ALA A 93 -15.41 -7.44 4.82
N THR A 94 -16.42 -8.19 5.25
CA THR A 94 -16.33 -9.13 6.36
C THR A 94 -16.13 -10.56 5.83
N ASN A 95 -15.18 -11.30 6.40
CA ASN A 95 -14.86 -12.69 6.08
C ASN A 95 -14.83 -13.01 4.56
N GLN A 96 -14.23 -12.13 3.76
CA GLN A 96 -14.11 -12.33 2.30
C GLN A 96 -12.90 -11.57 1.74
N CYS A 97 -12.69 -11.63 0.42
CA CYS A 97 -11.68 -10.84 -0.27
C CYS A 97 -12.24 -9.52 -0.77
N ALA A 98 -11.39 -8.51 -0.82
CA ALA A 98 -11.67 -7.19 -1.37
C ALA A 98 -10.55 -6.77 -2.33
N ALA A 99 -10.90 -5.96 -3.32
CA ALA A 99 -9.97 -5.30 -4.21
C ALA A 99 -10.45 -3.89 -4.55
N ALA A 100 -9.49 -3.01 -4.81
CA ALA A 100 -9.71 -1.61 -5.15
C ALA A 100 -8.91 -1.28 -6.41
N ALA A 101 -9.57 -0.77 -7.43
CA ALA A 101 -9.00 -0.48 -8.74
C ALA A 101 -9.16 1.01 -9.11
N SER A 102 -8.27 1.48 -9.98
CA SER A 102 -8.29 2.84 -10.52
C SER A 102 -7.74 2.89 -11.94
N ASN A 103 -8.14 3.91 -12.70
CA ASN A 103 -7.63 4.21 -14.04
C ASN A 103 -6.81 5.51 -14.07
N ASP A 104 -6.26 5.86 -15.23
CA ASP A 104 -5.41 7.06 -15.42
C ASP A 104 -6.19 8.39 -15.36
N TYR A 105 -7.52 8.33 -15.19
CA TYR A 105 -8.42 9.48 -14.98
C TYR A 105 -8.82 9.67 -13.51
N GLY A 106 -8.34 8.82 -12.60
CA GLY A 106 -8.62 8.93 -11.17
C GLY A 106 -9.99 8.43 -10.73
N GLU A 107 -10.69 7.68 -11.59
CA GLU A 107 -11.86 6.88 -11.21
C GLU A 107 -11.44 5.80 -10.20
N ARG A 108 -12.24 5.55 -9.17
CA ARG A 108 -11.91 4.63 -8.07
C ARG A 108 -13.07 3.68 -7.82
N GLU A 109 -12.83 2.38 -7.97
CA GLU A 109 -13.87 1.37 -7.76
C GLU A 109 -13.44 0.26 -6.81
N GLY A 110 -14.35 -0.11 -5.92
CA GLY A 110 -14.16 -1.14 -4.90
C GLY A 110 -15.08 -2.33 -5.15
N ALA A 111 -14.56 -3.55 -5.02
CA ALA A 111 -15.37 -4.76 -5.10
C ALA A 111 -14.90 -5.83 -4.11
N THR A 112 -15.81 -6.76 -3.81
CA THR A 112 -15.53 -7.94 -2.99
C THR A 112 -15.67 -9.22 -3.79
N GLY A 113 -15.18 -10.33 -3.25
CA GLY A 113 -15.29 -11.65 -3.85
C GLY A 113 -14.84 -12.75 -2.90
N SER A 114 -15.09 -14.00 -3.28
CA SER A 114 -14.62 -15.18 -2.54
C SER A 114 -13.09 -15.40 -2.65
N THR A 115 -12.44 -14.78 -3.64
CA THR A 115 -11.00 -14.81 -3.88
C THR A 115 -10.49 -13.41 -4.29
N ILE A 116 -9.18 -13.16 -4.17
CA ILE A 116 -8.54 -11.94 -4.68
C ILE A 116 -8.83 -11.78 -6.18
N ALA A 117 -8.68 -12.83 -6.98
CA ALA A 117 -8.92 -12.76 -8.42
C ALA A 117 -10.37 -12.36 -8.77
N ALA A 118 -11.36 -12.89 -8.04
CA ALA A 118 -12.77 -12.53 -8.23
C ALA A 118 -13.04 -11.07 -7.83
N ALA A 119 -12.49 -10.61 -6.69
CA ALA A 119 -12.63 -9.24 -6.24
C ALA A 119 -11.94 -8.26 -7.21
N SER A 120 -10.70 -8.56 -7.64
CA SER A 120 -9.92 -7.76 -8.58
C SER A 120 -10.57 -7.63 -9.96
N SER A 121 -11.05 -8.73 -10.53
CA SER A 121 -11.79 -8.71 -11.80
C SER A 121 -13.09 -7.89 -11.67
N SER A 122 -13.80 -8.03 -10.55
CA SER A 122 -15.01 -7.26 -10.28
C SER A 122 -14.75 -5.76 -10.08
N ALA A 123 -13.63 -5.39 -9.45
CA ALA A 123 -13.24 -3.98 -9.27
C ALA A 123 -12.84 -3.34 -10.60
N LEU A 124 -12.07 -4.04 -11.44
CA LEU A 124 -11.73 -3.58 -12.78
C LEU A 124 -12.97 -3.46 -13.68
N ALA A 125 -13.89 -4.42 -13.63
CA ALA A 125 -15.12 -4.42 -14.44
C ALA A 125 -16.11 -3.30 -14.09
N LYS A 126 -15.98 -2.67 -12.91
CA LYS A 126 -16.79 -1.50 -12.52
C LYS A 126 -16.27 -0.18 -13.09
N LEU A 127 -14.98 -0.09 -13.44
CA LEU A 127 -14.41 1.13 -14.01
C LEU A 127 -15.04 1.42 -15.38
N GLN A 128 -15.68 2.57 -15.50
CA GLN A 128 -16.30 3.07 -16.73
C GLN A 128 -15.27 3.25 -17.84
N ASN A 129 -14.02 3.63 -17.48
CA ASN A 129 -12.92 3.71 -18.42
C ASN A 129 -11.78 2.74 -18.07
N GLN A 130 -11.39 1.91 -19.05
CA GLN A 130 -10.37 0.87 -18.89
C GLN A 130 -8.94 1.36 -19.22
N THR A 131 -8.74 2.60 -19.68
CA THR A 131 -7.42 3.15 -19.99
C THR A 131 -6.56 3.27 -18.73
N GLY A 132 -5.49 2.47 -18.66
CA GLY A 132 -4.61 2.41 -17.49
C GLY A 132 -5.28 1.83 -16.24
N ALA A 133 -6.40 1.12 -16.40
CA ALA A 133 -7.11 0.44 -15.32
C ALA A 133 -6.21 -0.63 -14.69
N LYS A 134 -6.02 -0.51 -13.38
CA LYS A 134 -5.15 -1.37 -12.56
C LYS A 134 -5.75 -1.54 -11.17
N VAL A 135 -5.54 -2.72 -10.58
CA VAL A 135 -5.78 -2.93 -9.15
C VAL A 135 -4.67 -2.22 -8.39
N ILE A 136 -5.04 -1.38 -7.43
CA ILE A 136 -4.10 -0.59 -6.62
C ILE A 136 -3.82 -1.28 -5.29
N VAL A 137 -4.83 -1.95 -4.71
CA VAL A 137 -4.68 -2.74 -3.48
C VAL A 137 -5.73 -3.84 -3.40
N SER A 138 -5.40 -4.97 -2.79
CA SER A 138 -6.33 -6.08 -2.54
C SER A 138 -5.93 -6.88 -1.30
N GLY A 139 -6.81 -7.75 -0.81
CA GLY A 139 -6.53 -8.67 0.29
C GLY A 139 -7.76 -9.48 0.70
N CYS A 140 -7.62 -10.32 1.73
CA CYS A 140 -8.73 -11.13 2.26
C CYS A 140 -8.71 -11.20 3.79
N SER A 141 -9.89 -11.25 4.41
CA SER A 141 -10.09 -11.47 5.84
C SER A 141 -10.66 -12.85 6.20
N ASN A 142 -10.80 -13.76 5.22
CA ASN A 142 -11.41 -15.08 5.41
C ASN A 142 -10.42 -16.21 5.75
N GLY A 143 -9.20 -15.89 6.21
CA GLY A 143 -8.13 -16.86 6.45
C GLY A 143 -7.53 -17.52 5.19
N ASN A 144 -8.19 -17.42 4.03
CA ASN A 144 -7.60 -17.70 2.72
C ASN A 144 -6.73 -16.49 2.31
N THR A 145 -5.58 -16.35 2.98
CA THR A 145 -4.45 -15.61 2.42
C THR A 145 -3.63 -16.57 1.56
N PRO A 146 -3.82 -16.64 0.23
CA PRO A 146 -2.70 -17.01 -0.62
C PRO A 146 -1.55 -16.03 -0.29
N PRO A 147 -0.27 -16.44 -0.41
CA PRO A 147 0.82 -15.48 -0.28
C PRO A 147 0.55 -14.29 -1.19
N PRO A 148 0.94 -13.06 -0.78
CA PRO A 148 0.71 -11.87 -1.62
C PRO A 148 1.20 -12.21 -3.03
N PRO A 149 0.40 -11.92 -4.07
CA PRO A 149 0.88 -12.05 -5.44
C PRO A 149 2.25 -11.37 -5.50
N ASN A 150 3.24 -12.04 -6.10
CA ASN A 150 4.45 -11.33 -6.48
C ASN A 150 4.00 -10.30 -7.50
N ASP A 151 3.73 -9.08 -7.04
CA ASP A 151 3.56 -7.94 -7.90
C ASP A 151 4.76 -7.95 -8.85
N PRO A 152 4.55 -7.86 -10.19
CA PRO A 152 5.67 -7.56 -11.06
C PRO A 152 6.33 -6.30 -10.47
N PRO A 153 7.64 -6.34 -10.17
CA PRO A 153 8.27 -5.35 -9.32
C PRO A 153 7.90 -3.96 -9.81
N PRO A 154 7.42 -3.06 -8.91
CA PRO A 154 6.80 -1.82 -9.32
C PRO A 154 7.70 -1.13 -10.33
N PRO A 155 7.16 -0.71 -11.50
CA PRO A 155 7.97 -0.17 -12.59
C PRO A 155 8.90 0.89 -11.99
N PRO A 156 10.22 0.81 -12.22
CA PRO A 156 11.20 1.59 -11.49
C PRO A 156 10.75 3.05 -11.40
N PRO A 157 10.65 3.65 -10.19
CA PRO A 157 10.13 4.99 -10.03
C PRO A 157 10.79 5.91 -11.04
N ALA A 158 9.97 6.59 -11.86
CA ALA A 158 10.46 7.37 -12.98
C ALA A 158 11.63 8.25 -12.51
N PRO A 159 12.82 8.19 -13.15
CA PRO A 159 14.02 8.81 -12.61
C PRO A 159 13.76 10.27 -12.26
N LYS A 160 13.81 10.58 -10.96
CA LYS A 160 13.53 11.93 -10.45
C LYS A 160 14.46 12.90 -11.18
N LEU A 161 13.88 13.90 -11.85
CA LEU A 161 14.66 14.84 -12.63
C LEU A 161 15.55 15.68 -11.71
N GLY A 162 16.81 15.85 -12.11
CA GLY A 162 17.76 16.73 -11.43
C GLY A 162 17.29 18.20 -11.45
N PRO A 163 17.66 18.99 -10.43
CA PRO A 163 17.35 20.41 -10.41
C PRO A 163 17.97 21.11 -11.62
N THR A 164 17.21 21.97 -12.30
CA THR A 164 17.73 22.75 -13.43
C THR A 164 18.56 23.92 -12.91
N VAL A 165 19.70 24.19 -13.54
CA VAL A 165 20.65 25.23 -13.13
C VAL A 165 20.89 26.20 -14.28
N SER A 166 20.66 27.49 -14.06
CA SER A 166 21.08 28.58 -14.94
C SER A 166 21.96 29.57 -14.17
N PHE A 167 22.76 30.36 -14.90
CA PHE A 167 23.72 31.29 -14.31
C PHE A 167 23.55 32.69 -14.88
N ASP A 168 23.48 33.68 -13.99
CA ASP A 168 23.50 35.09 -14.34
C ASP A 168 24.78 35.75 -13.80
N THR A 169 25.46 36.51 -14.66
CA THR A 169 26.62 37.32 -14.28
C THR A 169 26.17 38.61 -13.61
N VAL A 170 26.76 38.91 -12.45
CA VAL A 170 26.47 40.13 -11.68
C VAL A 170 27.76 40.87 -11.37
N LEU A 171 27.67 42.17 -11.10
CA LEU A 171 28.83 42.95 -10.66
C LEU A 171 29.40 42.35 -9.36
N GLY A 172 30.60 41.77 -9.46
CA GLY A 172 31.30 41.09 -8.36
C GLY A 172 31.13 39.57 -8.27
N GLY A 173 30.40 38.92 -9.18
CA GLY A 173 30.35 37.45 -9.21
C GLY A 173 29.25 36.82 -10.07
N LEU A 174 28.73 35.69 -9.61
CA LEU A 174 27.68 34.91 -10.28
C LEU A 174 26.47 34.69 -9.37
N VAL A 175 25.30 34.51 -9.97
CA VAL A 175 24.12 33.95 -9.31
C VAL A 175 23.73 32.67 -10.04
N ALA A 176 23.71 31.55 -9.32
CA ALA A 176 23.19 30.28 -9.81
C ALA A 176 21.71 30.16 -9.42
N HIS A 177 20.84 30.15 -10.42
CA HIS A 177 19.40 29.92 -10.27
C HIS A 177 19.12 28.42 -10.36
N ILE A 178 18.73 27.83 -9.23
CA ILE A 178 18.62 26.38 -9.05
C ILE A 178 17.14 26.07 -8.83
N THR A 179 16.51 25.39 -9.79
CA THR A 179 15.06 25.16 -9.82
C THR A 179 14.76 23.68 -9.63
N ASP A 180 13.97 23.32 -8.63
CA ASP A 180 13.55 21.93 -8.43
C ASP A 180 12.72 21.42 -9.62
N ARG A 181 12.98 20.17 -9.99
CA ARG A 181 12.23 19.38 -10.99
C ARG A 181 11.86 18.00 -10.46
N SER A 182 12.23 17.68 -9.23
CA SER A 182 11.96 16.39 -8.58
C SER A 182 10.59 16.34 -7.91
N GLY A 183 9.98 17.49 -7.60
CA GLY A 183 8.72 17.59 -6.87
C GLY A 183 8.85 17.29 -5.37
N VAL A 184 10.08 17.13 -4.86
CA VAL A 184 10.36 16.73 -3.47
C VAL A 184 11.28 17.75 -2.82
N SER A 185 10.88 18.28 -1.66
CA SER A 185 11.74 19.14 -0.84
C SER A 185 12.98 18.37 -0.39
N SER A 186 14.16 18.91 -0.71
CA SER A 186 15.43 18.22 -0.54
C SER A 186 16.51 19.15 0.03
N GLN A 187 17.48 18.58 0.77
CA GLN A 187 18.74 19.26 1.05
C GLN A 187 19.69 19.02 -0.12
N CYS A 188 20.07 20.11 -0.78
CA CYS A 188 20.95 20.10 -1.93
C CYS A 188 22.31 20.70 -1.59
N THR A 189 23.35 20.13 -2.18
CA THR A 189 24.75 20.51 -1.96
C THR A 189 25.32 20.99 -3.28
N TYR A 190 25.57 22.30 -3.39
CA TYR A 190 26.29 22.89 -4.51
C TYR A 190 27.79 22.67 -4.31
N THR A 191 28.46 22.06 -5.30
CA THR A 191 29.90 21.83 -5.31
C THR A 191 30.50 22.33 -6.62
N ALA A 192 31.51 23.19 -6.56
CA ALA A 192 32.22 23.69 -7.75
C ALA A 192 33.68 24.07 -7.42
N ASP A 193 34.65 23.44 -8.07
CA ASP A 193 36.08 23.46 -7.69
C ASP A 193 36.28 23.24 -6.16
N ASN A 194 36.64 24.31 -5.43
CA ASN A 194 36.89 24.31 -3.98
C ASN A 194 35.73 24.91 -3.15
N PHE A 195 34.59 25.20 -3.79
CA PHE A 195 33.43 25.81 -3.14
C PHE A 195 32.34 24.76 -2.93
N ASN A 196 31.96 24.52 -1.67
CA ASN A 196 30.87 23.63 -1.30
C ASN A 196 29.88 24.40 -0.40
N ARG A 197 28.58 24.34 -0.72
CA ARG A 197 27.52 24.95 0.10
C ARG A 197 26.23 24.13 0.06
N ALA A 198 25.76 23.70 1.23
CA ALA A 198 24.44 23.12 1.41
C ALA A 198 23.35 24.20 1.44
N PHE A 199 22.16 23.88 0.92
CA PHE A 199 20.96 24.71 0.95
C PHE A 199 19.70 23.84 0.88
N ALA A 200 18.62 24.29 1.52
CA ALA A 200 17.31 23.69 1.37
C ALA A 200 16.70 24.11 0.03
N LEU A 201 16.24 23.15 -0.78
CA LEU A 201 15.49 23.38 -2.00
C LEU A 201 14.06 22.82 -1.81
N PRO A 202 13.05 23.68 -1.59
CA PRO A 202 11.66 23.24 -1.49
C PRO A 202 11.15 22.66 -2.82
N ALA A 203 10.14 21.79 -2.75
CA ALA A 203 9.51 21.20 -3.92
C ALA A 203 9.03 22.28 -4.91
N ASN A 204 9.26 22.05 -6.21
CA ASN A 204 8.86 22.94 -7.31
C ASN A 204 9.30 24.41 -7.16
N SER A 205 10.31 24.69 -6.33
CA SER A 205 10.76 26.05 -6.01
C SER A 205 12.12 26.36 -6.63
N GLN A 206 12.45 27.65 -6.71
CA GLN A 206 13.76 28.13 -7.15
C GLN A 206 14.55 28.70 -5.97
N TYR A 207 15.84 28.33 -5.88
CA TYR A 207 16.82 28.91 -4.97
C TYR A 207 17.88 29.69 -5.76
N ALA A 208 18.09 30.95 -5.42
CA ALA A 208 19.10 31.81 -6.03
C ALA A 208 20.39 31.82 -5.18
N LEU A 209 21.36 30.98 -5.53
CA LEU A 209 22.65 30.93 -4.86
C LEU A 209 23.56 32.03 -5.39
N ARG A 210 23.80 33.06 -4.57
CA ARG A 210 24.77 34.12 -4.86
C ARG A 210 26.19 33.67 -4.53
N ILE A 211 27.09 33.85 -5.49
CA ILE A 211 28.50 33.47 -5.43
C ILE A 211 29.32 34.74 -5.62
N VAL A 212 29.53 35.45 -4.52
CA VAL A 212 30.17 36.76 -4.45
C VAL A 212 31.08 36.78 -3.20
N PRO A 213 32.34 37.24 -3.31
CA PRO A 213 33.03 37.63 -4.54
C PRO A 213 33.42 36.41 -5.38
N ALA A 214 33.21 36.49 -6.69
CA ALA A 214 33.78 35.53 -7.64
C ALA A 214 34.56 36.30 -8.70
N VAL A 215 35.86 36.03 -8.80
CA VAL A 215 36.75 36.62 -9.81
C VAL A 215 36.62 35.79 -11.10
N PRO A 216 36.33 36.41 -12.26
CA PRO A 216 36.35 35.72 -13.54
C PRO A 216 37.72 35.06 -13.77
N ARG A 217 37.74 33.76 -14.04
CA ARG A 217 38.95 32.99 -14.32
C ARG A 217 39.06 32.60 -15.80
N PHE A 218 38.10 33.01 -16.63
CA PHE A 218 38.03 32.76 -18.06
C PHE A 218 38.22 31.27 -18.40
N LYS A 219 37.62 30.41 -17.57
CA LYS A 219 37.68 28.95 -17.73
C LYS A 219 36.31 28.32 -17.55
N ASN A 220 36.21 27.06 -17.98
CA ASN A 220 35.09 26.22 -17.62
C ASN A 220 35.08 25.99 -16.10
N TRP A 221 33.97 26.36 -15.47
CA TRP A 221 33.67 26.13 -14.07
C TRP A 221 32.62 25.03 -13.98
N ASN A 222 33.05 23.85 -13.52
CA ASN A 222 32.20 22.68 -13.40
C ASN A 222 31.45 22.75 -12.07
N VAL A 223 30.14 22.61 -12.14
CA VAL A 223 29.19 22.74 -11.04
C VAL A 223 28.39 21.46 -10.93
N THR A 224 28.43 20.84 -9.75
CA THR A 224 27.60 19.68 -9.42
C THR A 224 26.67 20.07 -8.28
N ILE A 225 25.38 19.84 -8.45
CA ILE A 225 24.38 19.95 -7.40
C ILE A 225 23.86 18.55 -7.12
N ALA A 226 24.12 18.03 -5.92
CA ALA A 226 23.64 16.74 -5.47
C ALA A 226 22.65 16.92 -4.32
N CYS A 227 21.50 16.25 -4.37
CA CYS A 227 20.42 16.37 -3.40
C CYS A 227 20.15 15.04 -2.69
N ASP A 228 19.75 15.11 -1.41
CA ASP A 228 19.45 13.95 -0.55
C ASP A 228 18.31 13.04 -1.07
N ASN A 229 17.41 13.58 -1.89
CA ASN A 229 16.36 12.85 -2.60
C ASN A 229 16.87 11.88 -3.71
N GLY A 230 18.18 11.84 -3.94
CA GLY A 230 18.87 11.00 -4.92
C GLY A 230 19.10 11.66 -6.28
N THR A 231 18.68 12.92 -6.47
CA THR A 231 18.90 13.64 -7.73
C THR A 231 20.25 14.35 -7.76
N SER A 232 20.79 14.48 -8.97
CA SER A 232 22.01 15.24 -9.21
C SER A 232 21.95 15.93 -10.57
N THR A 233 22.55 17.11 -10.66
CA THR A 233 22.77 17.84 -11.91
C THR A 233 24.21 18.29 -11.97
N ALA A 234 24.92 17.85 -13.00
CA ALA A 234 26.21 18.41 -13.40
C ALA A 234 25.99 19.39 -14.55
N THR A 235 26.58 20.58 -14.45
CA THR A 235 26.57 21.61 -15.48
C THR A 235 27.91 22.33 -15.50
N THR A 236 28.20 23.02 -16.59
CA THR A 236 29.42 23.81 -16.75
C THR A 236 29.03 25.21 -17.20
N THR A 237 29.56 26.22 -16.52
CA THR A 237 29.47 27.62 -16.96
C THR A 237 30.87 28.16 -17.24
N TYR A 238 30.98 29.18 -18.09
CA TYR A 238 32.25 29.82 -18.40
C TYR A 238 32.36 31.14 -17.63
N PHE A 239 33.36 31.24 -16.75
CA PHE A 239 33.57 32.41 -15.89
C PHE A 239 35.05 32.62 -15.55
#